data_AF-A0A1F3K7R3-F1
#
_entry.id   AF-A0A1F3K7R3-F1
#
_cell.length_a   1.000
_cell.length_b   1.000
_cell.length_c   1.000
_cell.angle_alpha   90.00
_cell.angle_beta   90.00
_cell.angle_gamma   90.00
#
_symmetry.space_group_name_H-M   'P 1'
#
loop_
_entity.id
_entity.type
_entity.pdbx_description
1 polymer ?
#
loop_
_entity_poly.entity_id
_entity_poly.type
_entity_poly.pdbx_seq_one_letter_code
_entity_poly.pdbx_strand_id
1 'polypeptide(L)'
;MKNKFKTCVKLNAIKTILLFVVLIFHQYFCFGQDYQWWNTKHNWDGVTPWYNYIIISPKFMGPNALPVPIIKNGMISQNSYFSLGVNNHFLSGDKTENLSTELYIRLFSPRVGLNIEIVPIEHYKMDTLTRDIRRARSFNGEGFASGDFYIGTYIQLIQNVKKLPDVLLTINLKTASGYNLYDVRYTDTPGYFFDLSFGKKINLNKQKTKFIKPFLMLGFYCWQILGNAYRQNDAFLYGVGSNFIFSHFEIKNSFGGYYGYIGNGDKPMVYRLSLSSTFNTVLNYEVKFQQGLHDINYSSFGLSCNINLDKIKKK
;
A
#
# COMPACT_ATOMS: atom_id res chain seq x y z
N MET A 1 -0.14 45.41 45.90
CA MET A 1 -0.98 44.78 44.85
C MET A 1 -0.90 45.44 43.45
N LYS A 2 -0.58 46.74 43.30
CA LYS A 2 -0.52 47.42 41.98
C LYS A 2 0.60 46.95 41.02
N ASN A 3 1.73 46.42 41.52
CA ASN A 3 2.86 46.02 40.65
C ASN A 3 2.63 44.69 39.90
N LYS A 4 1.96 43.70 40.50
CA LYS A 4 1.68 42.41 39.81
C LYS A 4 0.72 42.56 38.63
N PHE A 5 -0.21 43.51 38.70
CA PHE A 5 -1.19 43.76 37.63
C PHE A 5 -0.55 44.38 36.38
N LYS A 6 0.38 45.35 36.55
CA LYS A 6 1.10 45.99 35.45
C LYS A 6 2.02 45.01 34.69
N THR A 7 2.65 44.06 35.39
CA THR A 7 3.51 43.05 34.77
C THR A 7 2.72 42.05 33.93
N CYS A 8 1.52 41.66 34.40
CA CYS A 8 0.63 40.74 33.68
C CYS A 8 0.09 41.35 32.37
N VAL A 9 -0.29 42.63 32.39
CA VAL A 9 -0.76 43.35 31.20
C VAL A 9 0.36 43.55 30.17
N LYS A 10 1.59 43.86 30.59
CA LYS A 10 2.75 43.94 29.69
C LYS A 10 3.09 42.59 29.04
N LEU A 11 2.98 41.49 29.78
CA LEU A 11 3.23 40.15 29.25
C LEU A 11 2.21 39.76 28.16
N ASN A 12 0.94 40.10 28.37
CA ASN A 12 -0.12 39.85 27.38
C ASN A 12 0.04 40.74 26.14
N ALA A 13 0.41 42.00 26.31
CA ALA A 13 0.71 42.89 25.18
C ALA A 13 1.89 42.38 24.33
N ILE A 14 2.96 41.90 24.96
CA ILE A 14 4.11 41.30 24.27
C ILE A 14 3.70 40.02 23.52
N LYS A 15 2.87 39.16 24.12
CA LYS A 15 2.34 37.95 23.45
C LYS A 15 1.47 38.30 22.24
N THR A 16 0.61 39.30 22.36
CA THR A 16 -0.24 39.76 21.24
C THR A 16 0.61 40.37 20.12
N ILE A 17 1.64 41.15 20.45
CA ILE A 17 2.58 41.71 19.46
C ILE A 17 3.36 40.59 18.77
N LEU A 18 3.87 39.61 19.50
CA LEU A 18 4.55 38.43 18.93
C LEU A 18 3.63 37.64 17.99
N LEU A 19 2.38 37.41 18.38
CA LEU A 19 1.39 36.75 17.52
C LEU A 19 1.13 37.56 16.24
N PHE A 20 1.02 38.88 16.36
CA PHE A 20 0.80 39.76 15.21
C PHE A 20 2.02 39.78 14.26
N VAL A 21 3.23 39.80 14.81
CA VAL A 21 4.48 39.69 14.05
C VAL A 21 4.54 38.33 13.33
N VAL A 22 4.22 37.23 14.01
CA VAL A 22 4.16 35.89 13.38
C VAL A 22 3.13 35.85 12.24
N LEU A 23 1.96 36.46 12.41
CA LEU A 23 0.92 36.52 11.37
C LEU A 23 1.31 37.40 10.17
N ILE A 24 2.02 38.51 10.40
CA ILE A 24 2.55 39.37 9.32
C ILE A 24 3.66 38.64 8.56
N PHE A 25 4.58 37.97 9.27
CA PHE A 25 5.64 37.19 8.62
C PHE A 25 5.11 35.94 7.92
N HIS A 26 3.98 35.37 8.35
CA HIS A 26 3.33 34.22 7.69
C HIS A 26 3.01 34.48 6.21
N GLN A 27 2.65 35.71 5.85
CA GLN A 27 2.35 36.09 4.46
C GLN A 27 3.61 36.06 3.57
N TYR A 28 4.79 36.36 4.12
CA TYR A 28 6.06 36.33 3.39
C TYR A 28 6.63 34.92 3.18
N PHE A 29 6.09 33.90 3.87
CA PHE A 29 6.46 32.49 3.68
C PHE A 29 5.48 31.72 2.76
N CYS A 30 4.41 32.36 2.29
CA CYS A 30 3.50 31.77 1.31
C CYS A 30 4.01 32.01 -0.12
N PHE A 31 5.10 31.35 -0.50
CA PHE A 31 5.44 31.21 -1.91
C PHE A 31 4.52 30.15 -2.52
N GLY A 32 3.45 30.60 -3.20
CA GLY A 32 2.70 29.72 -4.08
C GLY A 32 3.64 29.21 -5.18
N GLN A 33 3.73 27.89 -5.35
CA GLN A 33 4.50 27.33 -6.45
C GLN A 33 3.89 27.81 -7.77
N ASP A 34 4.69 28.44 -8.62
CA ASP A 34 4.28 28.75 -9.98
C ASP A 34 4.14 27.44 -10.77
N TYR A 35 2.93 27.17 -11.26
CA TYR A 35 2.62 25.98 -12.07
C TYR A 35 2.71 26.24 -13.57
N GLN A 36 3.13 27.43 -14.02
CA GLN A 36 3.21 27.78 -15.43
C GLN A 36 4.10 26.83 -16.24
N TRP A 37 5.19 26.35 -15.63
CA TRP A 37 6.05 25.33 -16.24
C TRP A 37 5.29 24.03 -16.53
N TRP A 38 4.43 23.58 -15.60
CA TRP A 38 3.66 22.35 -15.71
C TRP A 38 2.54 22.53 -16.74
N ASN A 39 1.87 23.69 -16.69
CA ASN A 39 0.82 24.06 -17.64
C ASN A 39 1.36 24.04 -19.08
N THR A 40 2.52 24.65 -19.29
CA THR A 40 3.19 24.68 -20.61
C THR A 40 3.63 23.29 -21.05
N LYS A 41 4.23 22.50 -20.14
CA LYS A 41 4.76 21.17 -20.48
C LYS A 41 3.67 20.14 -20.77
N HIS A 42 2.52 20.25 -20.11
CA HIS A 42 1.42 19.29 -20.24
C HIS A 42 0.22 19.82 -21.02
N ASN A 43 0.38 20.98 -21.68
CA ASN A 43 -0.65 21.63 -22.49
C ASN A 43 -1.98 21.77 -21.74
N TRP A 44 -1.90 22.27 -20.50
CA TRP A 44 -3.09 22.53 -19.70
C TRP A 44 -3.92 23.65 -20.35
N ASP A 45 -5.22 23.42 -20.50
CA ASP A 45 -6.14 24.30 -21.21
C ASP A 45 -6.56 25.54 -20.40
N GLY A 46 -6.15 25.63 -19.13
CA GLY A 46 -6.49 26.73 -18.23
C GLY A 46 -7.87 26.64 -17.58
N VAL A 47 -8.70 25.65 -17.93
CA VAL A 47 -10.11 25.55 -17.52
C VAL A 47 -10.48 24.20 -16.93
N THR A 48 -9.99 23.10 -17.50
CA THR A 48 -10.26 21.75 -17.01
C THR A 48 -9.50 21.53 -15.71
N PRO A 49 -10.07 20.88 -14.68
CA PRO A 49 -9.33 20.58 -13.46
C PRO A 49 -8.02 19.82 -13.74
N TRP A 50 -6.91 20.25 -13.13
CA TRP A 50 -5.58 19.69 -13.39
C TRP A 50 -5.51 18.17 -13.17
N TYR A 51 -6.31 17.62 -12.25
CA TYR A 51 -6.31 16.19 -11.95
C TYR A 51 -6.84 15.34 -13.11
N ASN A 52 -7.62 15.92 -14.04
CA ASN A 52 -8.05 15.23 -15.27
C ASN A 52 -6.89 14.98 -16.23
N TYR A 53 -5.77 15.69 -16.06
CA TYR A 53 -4.55 15.48 -16.84
C TYR A 53 -3.65 14.41 -16.21
N ILE A 54 -3.92 13.95 -14.99
CA ILE A 54 -3.17 12.87 -14.35
C ILE A 54 -3.61 11.53 -14.92
N ILE A 55 -2.65 10.64 -15.17
CA ILE A 55 -2.93 9.29 -15.65
C ILE A 55 -3.02 8.34 -14.45
N ILE A 56 -4.25 8.05 -14.00
CA ILE A 56 -4.48 7.11 -12.90
C ILE A 56 -4.37 5.67 -13.40
N SER A 57 -3.13 5.19 -13.48
CA SER A 57 -2.81 3.79 -13.71
C SER A 57 -1.46 3.46 -13.05
N PRO A 58 -1.21 2.18 -12.73
CA PRO A 58 -0.01 1.69 -12.05
C PRO A 58 1.31 2.22 -12.60
N LYS A 59 1.44 2.26 -13.94
CA LYS A 59 2.68 2.69 -14.61
C LYS A 59 3.07 4.14 -14.30
N PHE A 60 2.06 4.98 -14.14
CA PHE A 60 2.26 6.42 -13.97
C PHE A 60 2.18 6.88 -12.52
N MET A 61 2.08 5.95 -11.58
CA MET A 61 1.94 6.24 -10.15
C MET A 61 3.11 5.68 -9.34
N GLY A 62 3.19 6.09 -8.07
CA GLY A 62 4.07 5.51 -7.06
C GLY A 62 3.80 4.00 -6.83
N PRO A 63 4.76 3.27 -6.23
CA PRO A 63 4.69 1.81 -6.10
C PRO A 63 3.53 1.33 -5.22
N ASN A 64 2.97 2.22 -4.38
CA ASN A 64 1.93 1.92 -3.41
C ASN A 64 0.53 2.44 -3.81
N ALA A 65 0.39 3.13 -4.95
CA ALA A 65 -0.89 3.72 -5.35
C ALA A 65 -1.93 2.66 -5.74
N LEU A 66 -1.50 1.72 -6.60
CA LEU A 66 -2.32 0.63 -7.16
C LEU A 66 -1.48 -0.67 -7.16
N PRO A 67 -1.02 -1.15 -5.99
CA PRO A 67 -0.17 -2.32 -5.92
C PRO A 67 -0.93 -3.57 -6.37
N VAL A 68 -0.20 -4.55 -6.90
CA VAL A 68 -0.77 -5.90 -7.11
C VAL A 68 -1.12 -6.49 -5.74
N PRO A 69 -2.36 -6.94 -5.48
CA PRO A 69 -2.72 -7.56 -4.20
C PRO A 69 -1.82 -8.74 -3.82
N ILE A 70 -1.68 -9.03 -2.52
CA ILE A 70 -0.89 -10.17 -2.04
C ILE A 70 -1.60 -11.47 -2.45
N ILE A 71 -0.90 -12.33 -3.21
CA ILE A 71 -1.45 -13.63 -3.63
C ILE A 71 -1.58 -14.55 -2.41
N LYS A 72 -2.80 -14.82 -1.96
CA LYS A 72 -3.07 -15.69 -0.80
C LYS A 72 -3.00 -17.18 -1.20
N ASN A 73 -2.78 -18.05 -0.21
CA ASN A 73 -2.51 -19.48 -0.42
C ASN A 73 -3.74 -20.38 -0.16
N GLY A 74 -4.95 -19.83 -0.28
CA GLY A 74 -6.20 -20.52 0.05
C GLY A 74 -6.46 -20.69 1.54
N MET A 75 -5.63 -20.12 2.42
CA MET A 75 -5.84 -20.18 3.87
C MET A 75 -5.82 -18.82 4.54
N ILE A 76 -6.71 -18.68 5.51
CA ILE A 76 -6.70 -17.58 6.45
C ILE A 76 -5.59 -17.76 7.51
N SER A 77 -5.04 -16.66 8.01
CA SER A 77 -4.06 -16.71 9.10
C SER A 77 -4.67 -17.32 10.36
N GLN A 78 -3.91 -18.18 11.02
CA GLN A 78 -4.35 -18.91 12.22
C GLN A 78 -4.30 -18.05 13.49
N ASN A 79 -3.52 -16.97 13.49
CA ASN A 79 -3.36 -16.07 14.63
C ASN A 79 -3.70 -14.63 14.23
N SER A 80 -4.21 -13.85 15.17
CA SER A 80 -4.26 -12.40 15.02
C SER A 80 -2.85 -11.81 15.12
N TYR A 81 -2.50 -10.85 14.27
CA TYR A 81 -1.18 -10.24 14.27
C TYR A 81 -1.22 -8.76 13.91
N PHE A 82 -0.18 -8.05 14.34
CA PHE A 82 0.19 -6.73 13.84
C PHE A 82 1.55 -6.82 13.17
N SER A 83 1.68 -6.34 11.94
CA SER A 83 2.93 -6.24 11.21
C SER A 83 3.36 -4.79 11.11
N LEU A 84 4.65 -4.54 11.37
CA LEU A 84 5.31 -3.28 11.09
C LEU A 84 6.50 -3.56 10.18
N GLY A 85 6.59 -2.85 9.06
CA GLY A 85 7.67 -3.02 8.09
C GLY A 85 8.21 -1.72 7.53
N VAL A 86 9.40 -1.83 6.94
CA VAL A 86 10.07 -0.79 6.16
C VAL A 86 10.31 -1.37 4.77
N ASN A 87 9.97 -0.61 3.73
CA ASN A 87 10.16 -1.00 2.34
C ASN A 87 10.93 0.06 1.57
N ASN A 88 11.84 -0.39 0.71
CA ASN A 88 12.56 0.42 -0.25
C ASN A 88 12.16 -0.03 -1.66
N HIS A 89 11.91 0.90 -2.55
CA HIS A 89 11.49 0.68 -3.93
C HIS A 89 12.41 1.45 -4.88
N PHE A 90 12.93 0.74 -5.87
CA PHE A 90 13.90 1.27 -6.83
C PHE A 90 13.36 1.12 -8.25
N LEU A 91 13.19 2.25 -8.93
CA LEU A 91 12.94 2.37 -10.36
C LEU A 91 13.94 3.39 -10.92
N SER A 92 14.34 3.24 -12.18
CA SER A 92 15.13 4.28 -12.84
C SER A 92 14.34 5.59 -12.81
N GLY A 93 14.90 6.61 -12.16
CA GLY A 93 14.25 7.91 -11.99
C GLY A 93 13.19 8.01 -10.89
N ASP A 94 12.97 6.98 -10.06
CA ASP A 94 12.16 7.06 -8.83
C ASP A 94 12.73 6.16 -7.72
N LYS A 95 13.13 6.78 -6.61
CA LYS A 95 13.48 6.10 -5.36
C LYS A 95 12.42 6.41 -4.32
N THR A 96 11.83 5.38 -3.74
CA THR A 96 10.76 5.52 -2.75
C THR A 96 11.03 4.64 -1.56
N GLU A 97 10.81 5.17 -0.36
CA GLU A 97 10.95 4.46 0.91
C GLU A 97 9.66 4.65 1.72
N ASN A 98 9.19 3.62 2.42
CA ASN A 98 7.99 3.74 3.24
C ASN A 98 7.97 2.82 4.44
N LEU A 99 7.11 3.16 5.38
CA LEU A 99 6.63 2.22 6.39
C LEU A 99 5.41 1.48 5.85
N SER A 100 5.24 0.23 6.26
CA SER A 100 4.02 -0.55 6.03
C SER A 100 3.48 -1.07 7.35
N THR A 101 2.17 -0.95 7.55
CA THR A 101 1.50 -1.58 8.69
C THR A 101 0.36 -2.47 8.21
N GLU A 102 0.18 -3.60 8.90
CA GLU A 102 -0.91 -4.54 8.66
C GLU A 102 -1.45 -5.01 10.01
N LEU A 103 -2.75 -4.93 10.19
CA LEU A 103 -3.45 -5.48 11.33
C LEU A 103 -4.41 -6.55 10.82
N TYR A 104 -4.16 -7.79 11.25
CA TYR A 104 -5.04 -8.91 10.97
C TYR A 104 -5.65 -9.41 12.28
N ILE A 105 -6.97 -9.44 12.36
CA ILE A 105 -7.73 -9.88 13.52
C ILE A 105 -8.65 -11.03 13.10
N ARG A 106 -8.57 -12.16 13.81
CA ARG A 106 -9.62 -13.18 13.70
C ARG A 106 -10.87 -12.66 14.40
N LEU A 107 -12.00 -12.71 13.71
CA LEU A 107 -13.27 -12.28 14.27
C LEU A 107 -13.87 -13.39 15.16
N PHE A 108 -15.19 -13.41 15.27
CA PHE A 108 -15.96 -14.34 16.09
C PHE A 108 -15.77 -15.84 15.72
N SER A 109 -15.15 -16.16 14.58
CA SER A 109 -14.88 -17.54 14.17
C SER A 109 -13.48 -17.70 13.58
N PRO A 110 -12.87 -18.91 13.64
CA PRO A 110 -11.58 -19.16 13.00
C PRO A 110 -11.65 -19.13 11.46
N ARG A 111 -12.85 -18.97 10.88
CA ARG A 111 -13.07 -18.91 9.43
C ARG A 111 -13.21 -17.49 8.90
N VAL A 112 -13.34 -16.48 9.76
CA VAL A 112 -13.54 -15.09 9.33
C VAL A 112 -12.51 -14.20 10.00
N GLY A 113 -11.86 -13.35 9.20
CA GLY A 113 -10.87 -12.40 9.66
C GLY A 113 -11.07 -11.02 9.04
N LEU A 114 -10.66 -10.00 9.77
CA LEU A 114 -10.56 -8.63 9.33
C LEU A 114 -9.09 -8.28 9.11
N ASN A 115 -8.79 -7.68 7.97
CA ASN A 115 -7.46 -7.21 7.59
C ASN A 115 -7.50 -5.70 7.37
N ILE A 116 -6.53 -4.97 7.90
CA ILE A 116 -6.38 -3.53 7.70
C ILE A 116 -4.92 -3.25 7.35
N GLU A 117 -4.66 -2.70 6.18
CA GLU A 117 -3.31 -2.33 5.72
C GLU A 117 -3.24 -0.83 5.42
N ILE A 118 -2.11 -0.21 5.71
CA ILE A 118 -1.81 1.18 5.32
C ILE A 118 -0.30 1.39 5.17
N VAL A 119 0.07 2.28 4.26
CA VAL A 119 1.40 2.91 4.20
C VAL A 119 1.31 4.25 4.93
N PRO A 120 1.62 4.34 6.24
CA PRO A 120 1.34 5.57 6.99
C PRO A 120 2.21 6.74 6.52
N ILE A 121 3.43 6.47 6.08
CA ILE A 121 4.37 7.46 5.55
C ILE A 121 5.21 6.85 4.43
N GLU A 122 5.35 7.61 3.36
CA GLU A 122 6.19 7.35 2.20
C GLU A 122 7.04 8.58 1.92
N HIS A 123 8.35 8.41 1.73
CA HIS A 123 9.23 9.40 1.14
C HIS A 123 9.55 8.98 -0.29
N TYR A 124 9.48 9.91 -1.24
CA TYR A 124 9.79 9.65 -2.64
C TYR A 124 10.69 10.73 -3.21
N LYS A 125 11.50 10.34 -4.20
CA LYS A 125 12.34 11.22 -4.98
C LYS A 125 12.38 10.75 -6.42
N MET A 126 11.77 11.55 -7.30
CA MET A 126 11.77 11.36 -8.74
C MET A 126 12.81 12.24 -9.43
N ASP A 127 13.36 11.79 -10.54
CA ASP A 127 14.06 12.67 -11.47
C ASP A 127 13.08 13.47 -12.34
N THR A 128 13.60 14.49 -13.00
CA THR A 128 12.82 15.40 -13.87
C THR A 128 12.08 14.63 -14.97
N LEU A 129 12.72 13.61 -15.56
CA LEU A 129 12.14 12.83 -16.65
C LEU A 129 10.92 12.04 -16.19
N THR A 130 11.05 11.32 -15.08
CA THR A 130 10.00 10.49 -14.50
C THR A 130 8.85 11.35 -13.98
N ARG A 131 9.17 12.46 -13.29
CA ARG A 131 8.20 13.47 -12.85
C ARG A 131 7.35 13.94 -14.04
N ASP A 132 7.99 14.31 -15.15
CA ASP A 132 7.31 14.85 -16.32
C ASP A 132 6.50 13.78 -17.07
N ILE A 133 7.04 12.57 -17.26
CA ILE A 133 6.31 11.46 -17.90
C ILE A 133 5.03 11.14 -17.12
N ARG A 134 5.11 11.18 -15.78
CA ARG A 134 3.97 10.92 -14.91
C ARG A 134 3.06 12.12 -14.68
N ARG A 135 3.45 13.30 -15.17
CA ARG A 135 2.72 14.56 -15.02
C ARG A 135 2.57 15.00 -13.56
N ALA A 136 3.54 14.66 -12.70
CA ALA A 136 3.61 15.16 -11.33
C ALA A 136 3.74 16.69 -11.33
N ARG A 137 3.07 17.36 -10.39
CA ARG A 137 2.92 18.82 -10.33
C ARG A 137 3.97 19.51 -9.46
N SER A 138 4.63 18.82 -8.53
CA SER A 138 5.77 19.40 -7.82
C SER A 138 6.97 19.52 -8.72
N PHE A 139 7.53 20.72 -8.81
CA PHE A 139 8.75 20.95 -9.59
C PHE A 139 9.91 20.13 -9.05
N ASN A 140 10.04 19.96 -7.74
CA ASN A 140 11.18 19.24 -7.17
C ASN A 140 11.08 17.71 -7.32
N GLY A 141 9.88 17.16 -7.56
CA GLY A 141 9.67 15.71 -7.69
C GLY A 141 9.98 14.90 -6.43
N GLU A 142 10.02 15.53 -5.26
CA GLU A 142 10.40 14.92 -3.98
C GLU A 142 9.44 15.37 -2.88
N GLY A 143 9.11 14.48 -1.95
CA GLY A 143 8.21 14.82 -0.84
C GLY A 143 7.81 13.63 0.02
N PHE A 144 6.78 13.85 0.83
CA PHE A 144 6.17 12.83 1.68
C PHE A 144 4.70 12.62 1.36
N ALA A 145 4.28 11.35 1.28
CA ALA A 145 2.90 10.95 1.08
C ALA A 145 2.44 10.01 2.20
N SER A 146 1.13 9.80 2.29
CA SER A 146 0.48 8.80 3.16
C SER A 146 -0.50 8.00 2.31
N GLY A 147 -0.65 6.72 2.60
CA GLY A 147 -1.37 5.80 1.73
C GLY A 147 -2.85 5.64 2.03
N ASP A 148 -3.51 4.90 1.15
CA ASP A 148 -4.89 4.48 1.34
C ASP A 148 -4.99 3.38 2.39
N PHE A 149 -6.09 3.37 3.14
CA PHE A 149 -6.47 2.21 3.93
C PHE A 149 -7.01 1.12 2.99
N TYR A 150 -6.50 -0.09 3.18
CA TYR A 150 -7.07 -1.30 2.61
C TYR A 150 -7.75 -2.07 3.72
N ILE A 151 -9.07 -2.27 3.62
CA ILE A 151 -9.88 -2.99 4.59
C ILE A 151 -10.42 -4.25 3.95
N GLY A 152 -9.98 -5.41 4.44
CA GLY A 152 -10.29 -6.72 3.90
C GLY A 152 -11.11 -7.58 4.86
N THR A 153 -12.14 -8.25 4.34
CA THR A 153 -12.84 -9.35 5.02
C THR A 153 -12.42 -10.67 4.38
N TYR A 154 -11.85 -11.56 5.18
CA TYR A 154 -11.32 -12.84 4.74
C TYR A 154 -12.23 -13.96 5.23
N ILE A 155 -12.70 -14.82 4.32
CA ILE A 155 -13.69 -15.87 4.61
C ILE A 155 -13.17 -17.22 4.10
N GLN A 156 -12.81 -18.10 5.02
CA GLN A 156 -12.38 -19.47 4.72
C GLN A 156 -13.60 -20.33 4.33
N LEU A 157 -13.72 -20.64 3.05
CA LEU A 157 -14.83 -21.43 2.49
C LEU A 157 -14.60 -22.94 2.67
N ILE A 158 -13.41 -23.42 2.31
CA ILE A 158 -13.02 -24.83 2.43
C ILE A 158 -11.70 -24.88 3.17
N GLN A 159 -11.60 -25.75 4.19
CA GLN A 159 -10.38 -25.91 4.97
C GLN A 159 -10.17 -27.38 5.33
N ASN A 160 -8.96 -27.89 5.13
CA ASN A 160 -8.50 -29.21 5.56
C ASN A 160 -9.34 -30.39 5.03
N VAL A 161 -10.00 -30.24 3.88
CA VAL A 161 -10.73 -31.34 3.23
C VAL A 161 -9.77 -32.20 2.42
N LYS A 162 -9.77 -33.52 2.66
CA LYS A 162 -8.76 -34.44 2.11
C LYS A 162 -8.63 -34.39 0.58
N LYS A 163 -9.74 -34.32 -0.17
CA LYS A 163 -9.73 -34.33 -1.64
C LYS A 163 -9.78 -32.93 -2.29
N LEU A 164 -10.18 -31.90 -1.56
CA LEU A 164 -10.35 -30.54 -2.11
C LEU A 164 -9.17 -29.64 -1.72
N PRO A 165 -8.85 -28.60 -2.50
CA PRO A 165 -7.97 -27.54 -2.03
C PRO A 165 -8.64 -26.76 -0.90
N ASP A 166 -7.84 -26.13 -0.05
CA ASP A 166 -8.33 -25.06 0.81
C ASP A 166 -8.74 -23.88 -0.08
N VAL A 167 -9.87 -23.25 0.25
CA VAL A 167 -10.42 -22.14 -0.53
C VAL A 167 -10.70 -20.97 0.41
N LEU A 168 -10.14 -19.82 0.08
CA LEU A 168 -10.31 -18.56 0.78
C LEU A 168 -10.92 -17.54 -0.19
N LEU A 169 -12.02 -16.92 0.24
CA LEU A 169 -12.58 -15.72 -0.38
C LEU A 169 -12.03 -14.51 0.36
N THR A 170 -11.57 -13.50 -0.37
CA THR A 170 -11.27 -12.19 0.21
C THR A 170 -12.05 -11.09 -0.49
N ILE A 171 -12.53 -10.13 0.32
CA ILE A 171 -13.30 -8.97 -0.10
C ILE A 171 -12.57 -7.75 0.45
N ASN A 172 -12.05 -6.87 -0.39
CA ASN A 172 -11.19 -5.78 0.02
C ASN A 172 -11.66 -4.46 -0.54
N LEU A 173 -11.61 -3.43 0.31
CA LEU A 173 -11.94 -2.06 -0.03
C LEU A 173 -10.67 -1.22 0.11
N LYS A 174 -10.40 -0.40 -0.91
CA LYS A 174 -9.38 0.64 -0.91
C LYS A 174 -10.09 1.97 -0.71
N THR A 175 -9.69 2.75 0.30
CA THR A 175 -10.23 4.10 0.54
C THR A 175 -9.66 5.12 -0.46
N ALA A 176 -10.18 6.34 -0.38
CA ALA A 176 -9.62 7.55 -1.00
C ALA A 176 -8.98 8.42 0.10
N SER A 177 -8.10 7.83 0.91
CA SER A 177 -7.44 8.54 2.03
C SER A 177 -5.97 8.84 1.73
N GLY A 178 -5.44 8.30 0.64
CA GLY A 178 -4.08 8.49 0.20
C GLY A 178 -3.83 9.92 -0.25
N TYR A 179 -2.70 10.46 0.18
CA TYR A 179 -2.29 11.84 -0.03
C TYR A 179 -1.33 11.98 -1.22
N ASN A 180 -1.15 13.19 -1.76
CA ASN A 180 -0.27 13.51 -2.90
C ASN A 180 -0.67 12.89 -4.25
N LEU A 181 -1.93 13.02 -4.66
CA LEU A 181 -2.31 12.83 -6.06
C LEU A 181 -1.58 13.80 -7.00
N TYR A 182 -1.33 15.04 -6.57
CA TYR A 182 -0.63 16.02 -7.40
C TYR A 182 0.79 15.57 -7.76
N ASP A 183 1.42 14.73 -6.93
CA ASP A 183 2.71 14.10 -7.20
C ASP A 183 2.59 12.62 -7.56
N VAL A 184 1.39 12.19 -7.97
CA VAL A 184 1.08 10.84 -8.46
C VAL A 184 1.49 9.72 -7.50
N ARG A 185 1.42 9.98 -6.19
CA ARG A 185 1.81 8.98 -5.17
C ARG A 185 0.67 8.07 -4.79
N TYR A 186 -0.52 8.63 -4.68
CA TYR A 186 -1.77 7.90 -4.44
C TYR A 186 -2.88 8.47 -5.32
N THR A 187 -3.91 7.66 -5.52
CA THR A 187 -4.94 7.96 -6.53
C THR A 187 -5.98 8.98 -6.09
N ASP A 188 -6.13 9.21 -4.77
CA ASP A 188 -7.25 9.98 -4.19
C ASP A 188 -8.62 9.51 -4.71
N THR A 189 -8.76 8.19 -4.90
CA THR A 189 -9.97 7.55 -5.41
C THR A 189 -10.22 6.22 -4.70
N PRO A 190 -11.48 5.81 -4.50
CA PRO A 190 -11.79 4.52 -3.93
C PRO A 190 -11.58 3.38 -4.93
N GLY A 191 -11.42 2.18 -4.41
CA GLY A 191 -11.40 0.95 -5.20
C GLY A 191 -11.81 -0.25 -4.37
N TYR A 192 -11.95 -1.40 -5.01
CA TYR A 192 -12.28 -2.65 -4.33
C TYR A 192 -11.81 -3.84 -5.15
N PHE A 193 -11.48 -4.93 -4.47
CA PHE A 193 -11.20 -6.19 -5.14
C PHE A 193 -11.73 -7.40 -4.39
N PHE A 194 -12.11 -8.40 -5.17
CA PHE A 194 -12.57 -9.69 -4.67
C PHE A 194 -11.74 -10.78 -5.32
N ASP A 195 -11.28 -11.76 -4.54
CA ASP A 195 -10.57 -12.91 -5.07
C ASP A 195 -10.91 -14.21 -4.35
N LEU A 196 -10.78 -15.30 -5.10
CA LEU A 196 -10.71 -16.65 -4.57
C LEU A 196 -9.28 -17.13 -4.70
N SER A 197 -8.72 -17.60 -3.59
CA SER A 197 -7.46 -18.32 -3.58
C SER A 197 -7.67 -19.79 -3.21
N PHE A 198 -6.90 -20.64 -3.87
CA PHE A 198 -6.94 -22.09 -3.76
C PHE A 198 -5.55 -22.56 -3.38
N GLY A 199 -5.43 -23.47 -2.42
CA GLY A 199 -4.13 -24.06 -2.11
C GLY A 199 -4.22 -25.46 -1.55
N LYS A 200 -3.24 -26.30 -1.88
CA LYS A 200 -3.25 -27.71 -1.47
C LYS A 200 -1.96 -28.08 -0.75
N LYS A 201 -2.08 -28.53 0.51
CA LYS A 201 -0.93 -29.03 1.27
C LYS A 201 -0.47 -30.39 0.75
N ILE A 202 0.82 -30.49 0.42
CA ILE A 202 1.50 -31.71 0.01
C ILE A 202 2.67 -31.95 0.96
N ASN A 203 2.59 -32.99 1.79
CA ASN A 203 3.63 -33.30 2.77
C ASN A 203 4.87 -33.86 2.06
N LEU A 204 6.05 -33.34 2.41
CA LEU A 204 7.34 -33.78 1.86
C LEU A 204 7.98 -34.87 2.73
N ASN A 205 7.51 -35.05 3.97
CA ASN A 205 8.00 -36.08 4.89
C ASN A 205 6.88 -36.79 5.66
N LYS A 206 7.16 -38.01 6.13
CA LYS A 206 6.21 -38.82 6.91
C LYS A 206 5.78 -38.15 8.23
N GLN A 207 6.70 -37.39 8.85
CA GLN A 207 6.46 -36.64 10.09
C GLN A 207 5.57 -35.39 9.87
N LYS A 208 5.25 -35.02 8.63
CA LYS A 208 4.41 -33.86 8.26
C LYS A 208 4.92 -32.51 8.78
N THR A 209 6.21 -32.41 9.09
CA THR A 209 6.87 -31.17 9.54
C THR A 209 7.38 -30.32 8.38
N LYS A 210 7.49 -30.90 7.18
CA LYS A 210 7.87 -30.20 5.94
C LYS A 210 6.79 -30.41 4.90
N PHE A 211 6.32 -29.34 4.29
CA PHE A 211 5.32 -29.43 3.22
C PHE A 211 5.46 -28.30 2.22
N ILE A 212 5.05 -28.59 0.99
CA ILE A 212 4.84 -27.58 -0.04
C ILE A 212 3.33 -27.32 -0.15
N LYS A 213 2.97 -26.07 -0.41
CA LYS A 213 1.60 -25.67 -0.70
C LYS A 213 1.59 -24.82 -1.98
N PRO A 214 1.42 -25.43 -3.17
CA PRO A 214 1.08 -24.68 -4.36
C PRO A 214 -0.26 -23.98 -4.18
N PHE A 215 -0.39 -22.79 -4.76
CA PHE A 215 -1.62 -22.01 -4.73
C PHE A 215 -1.86 -21.21 -6.02
N LEU A 216 -3.13 -20.91 -6.24
CA LEU A 216 -3.68 -20.11 -7.34
C LEU A 216 -4.61 -19.05 -6.74
N MET A 217 -4.66 -17.86 -7.32
CA MET A 217 -5.61 -16.80 -7.01
C MET A 217 -6.22 -16.27 -8.30
N LEU A 218 -7.53 -16.09 -8.31
CA LEU A 218 -8.28 -15.45 -9.40
C LEU A 218 -9.28 -14.48 -8.81
N GLY A 219 -9.52 -13.36 -9.49
CA GLY A 219 -10.43 -12.36 -8.96
C GLY A 219 -10.70 -11.18 -9.89
N PHE A 220 -11.18 -10.11 -9.28
CA PHE A 220 -11.56 -8.87 -9.92
C PHE A 220 -11.08 -7.68 -9.10
N TYR A 221 -10.48 -6.68 -9.73
CA TYR A 221 -10.06 -5.42 -9.11
C TYR A 221 -10.67 -4.26 -9.89
N CYS A 222 -11.33 -3.34 -9.18
CA CYS A 222 -11.82 -2.09 -9.72
C CYS A 222 -11.29 -0.90 -8.92
N TRP A 223 -10.98 0.19 -9.61
CA TRP A 223 -10.71 1.49 -8.98
C TRP A 223 -11.31 2.62 -9.81
N GLN A 224 -11.72 3.69 -9.12
CA GLN A 224 -12.20 4.89 -9.78
C GLN A 224 -11.05 5.68 -10.40
N ILE A 225 -11.35 6.46 -11.43
CA ILE A 225 -10.41 7.36 -12.07
C ILE A 225 -11.07 8.73 -12.29
N LEU A 226 -10.27 9.79 -12.24
CA LEU A 226 -10.72 11.18 -12.27
C LEU A 226 -10.81 11.74 -13.71
N GLY A 227 -11.26 10.91 -14.66
CA GLY A 227 -11.33 11.26 -16.07
C GLY A 227 -12.76 11.39 -16.61
N ASN A 228 -12.94 12.17 -17.67
CA ASN A 228 -14.25 12.34 -18.32
C ASN A 228 -14.61 11.15 -19.24
N ALA A 229 -13.61 10.49 -19.83
CA ALA A 229 -13.83 9.39 -20.79
C ALA A 229 -14.20 8.07 -20.12
N TYR A 230 -13.64 7.82 -18.93
CA TYR A 230 -13.83 6.59 -18.17
C TYR A 230 -13.98 6.97 -16.70
N ARG A 231 -14.94 6.34 -16.00
CA ARG A 231 -15.20 6.61 -14.56
C ARG A 231 -14.48 5.65 -13.63
N GLN A 232 -14.16 4.46 -14.13
CA GLN A 232 -13.47 3.40 -13.40
C GLN A 232 -12.64 2.54 -14.35
N ASN A 233 -11.64 1.87 -13.81
CA ASN A 233 -10.92 0.81 -14.48
C ASN A 233 -11.23 -0.53 -13.81
N ASP A 234 -11.60 -1.51 -14.61
CA ASP A 234 -11.98 -2.86 -14.21
C ASP A 234 -10.89 -3.82 -14.70
N ALA A 235 -10.40 -4.66 -13.79
CA ALA A 235 -9.27 -5.52 -14.06
C ALA A 235 -9.48 -6.94 -13.58
N PHE A 236 -9.07 -7.91 -14.41
CA PHE A 236 -9.02 -9.30 -14.02
C PHE A 236 -7.77 -9.55 -13.15
N LEU A 237 -7.95 -10.07 -11.94
CA LEU A 237 -6.85 -10.44 -11.04
C LEU A 237 -6.43 -11.89 -11.23
N TYR A 238 -5.12 -12.13 -11.17
CA TYR A 238 -4.56 -13.47 -11.23
C TYR A 238 -3.27 -13.60 -10.41
N GLY A 239 -2.97 -14.81 -9.98
CA GLY A 239 -1.66 -15.13 -9.43
C GLY A 239 -1.48 -16.61 -9.14
N VAL A 240 -0.23 -17.05 -9.10
CA VAL A 240 0.18 -18.42 -8.80
C VAL A 240 1.41 -18.38 -7.90
N GLY A 241 1.62 -19.41 -7.10
CA GLY A 241 2.83 -19.52 -6.32
C GLY A 241 2.90 -20.81 -5.51
N SER A 242 3.91 -20.86 -4.64
CA SER A 242 4.10 -21.98 -3.73
C SER A 242 4.72 -21.51 -2.42
N ASN A 243 4.18 -22.03 -1.31
CA ASN A 243 4.81 -21.90 0.00
C ASN A 243 5.59 -23.19 0.29
N PHE A 244 6.82 -23.04 0.75
CA PHE A 244 7.64 -24.12 1.31
C PHE A 244 7.73 -23.91 2.81
N ILE A 245 7.11 -24.80 3.57
CA ILE A 245 7.01 -24.68 5.03
C ILE A 245 7.95 -25.68 5.68
N PHE A 246 8.79 -25.18 6.57
CA PHE A 246 9.68 -25.92 7.44
C PHE A 246 9.31 -25.67 8.91
N SER A 247 10.01 -26.32 9.84
CA SER A 247 9.67 -26.23 11.27
C SER A 247 9.76 -24.81 11.86
N HIS A 248 10.67 -23.97 11.34
CA HIS A 248 11.00 -22.67 11.92
C HIS A 248 10.99 -21.51 10.92
N PHE A 249 10.78 -21.80 9.64
CA PHE A 249 10.70 -20.78 8.61
C PHE A 249 9.81 -21.25 7.45
N GLU A 250 9.36 -20.27 6.69
CA GLU A 250 8.55 -20.42 5.51
C GLU A 250 9.15 -19.59 4.38
N ILE A 251 9.26 -20.20 3.19
CA ILE A 251 9.63 -19.50 1.96
C ILE A 251 8.39 -19.44 1.09
N LYS A 252 7.98 -18.23 0.72
CA LYS A 252 6.87 -18.01 -0.20
C LYS A 252 7.40 -17.42 -1.49
N ASN A 253 7.02 -18.03 -2.60
CA ASN A 253 7.21 -17.46 -3.92
C ASN A 253 5.85 -17.29 -4.60
N SER A 254 5.66 -16.18 -5.31
CA SER A 254 4.48 -15.97 -6.14
C SER A 254 4.76 -15.08 -7.34
N PHE A 255 3.98 -15.29 -8.39
CA PHE A 255 3.88 -14.44 -9.55
C PHE A 255 2.41 -14.06 -9.75
N GLY A 256 2.13 -12.80 -10.04
CA GLY A 256 0.75 -12.35 -10.23
C GLY A 256 0.65 -10.92 -10.69
N GLY A 257 -0.59 -10.51 -10.96
CA GLY A 257 -0.88 -9.21 -11.54
C GLY A 257 -2.38 -8.98 -11.68
N TYR A 258 -2.72 -7.92 -12.39
CA TYR A 258 -4.06 -7.73 -12.90
C TYR A 258 -4.01 -7.17 -14.32
N TYR A 259 -5.10 -7.35 -15.06
CA TYR A 259 -5.25 -6.93 -16.44
C TYR A 259 -6.42 -5.96 -16.57
N GLY A 260 -6.13 -4.65 -16.57
CA GLY A 260 -7.12 -3.60 -16.81
C GLY A 260 -7.57 -3.51 -18.27
N TYR A 261 -8.80 -3.02 -18.48
CA TYR A 261 -9.41 -2.95 -19.81
C TYR A 261 -9.01 -1.70 -20.60
N ILE A 262 -8.53 -0.63 -19.94
CA ILE A 262 -8.24 0.66 -20.59
C ILE A 262 -6.98 0.56 -21.46
N GLY A 263 -5.97 -0.21 -21.02
CA GLY A 263 -4.75 -0.42 -21.80
C GLY A 263 -3.77 0.75 -21.75
N ASN A 264 -3.81 1.58 -20.71
CA ASN A 264 -2.99 2.79 -20.55
C ASN A 264 -1.87 2.65 -19.52
N GLY A 265 -1.33 1.44 -19.33
CA GLY A 265 -0.36 1.14 -18.27
C GLY A 265 -1.01 0.52 -17.02
N ASP A 266 -2.12 -0.18 -17.22
CA ASP A 266 -3.03 -0.77 -16.24
C ASP A 266 -2.96 -2.30 -16.16
N LYS A 267 -1.85 -2.89 -16.60
CA LYS A 267 -1.64 -4.34 -16.63
C LYS A 267 -0.42 -4.76 -15.80
N PRO A 268 -0.32 -4.38 -14.51
CA PRO A 268 0.88 -4.63 -13.75
C PRO A 268 1.09 -6.10 -13.44
N MET A 269 2.36 -6.48 -13.41
CA MET A 269 2.80 -7.85 -13.13
C MET A 269 4.01 -7.82 -12.22
N VAL A 270 4.02 -8.69 -11.21
CA VAL A 270 5.10 -8.77 -10.22
C VAL A 270 5.48 -10.22 -9.92
N TYR A 271 6.76 -10.42 -9.65
CA TYR A 271 7.31 -11.58 -8.97
C TYR A 271 7.62 -11.22 -7.52
N ARG A 272 7.32 -12.12 -6.57
CA ARG A 272 7.60 -11.95 -5.15
C ARG A 272 8.28 -13.17 -4.56
N LEU A 273 9.21 -12.91 -3.65
CA LEU A 273 9.84 -13.89 -2.79
C LEU A 273 9.82 -13.36 -1.36
N SER A 274 9.40 -14.17 -0.39
CA SER A 274 9.54 -13.85 1.02
C SER A 274 10.08 -15.02 1.82
N LEU A 275 10.84 -14.68 2.86
CA LEU A 275 11.34 -15.59 3.88
C LEU A 275 10.80 -15.11 5.22
N SER A 276 9.98 -15.93 5.85
CA SER A 276 9.35 -15.64 7.15
C SER A 276 9.84 -16.61 8.20
N SER A 277 10.11 -16.13 9.41
CA SER A 277 10.25 -17.02 10.56
C SER A 277 8.88 -17.51 11.04
N THR A 278 8.82 -18.74 11.54
CA THR A 278 7.59 -19.38 12.07
C THR A 278 7.80 -19.86 13.51
N PHE A 279 8.53 -19.10 14.30
CA PHE A 279 8.83 -19.43 15.68
C PHE A 279 7.57 -19.39 16.55
N ASN A 280 7.54 -20.24 17.57
CA ASN A 280 6.47 -20.21 18.56
C ASN A 280 6.64 -19.06 19.59
N THR A 281 7.04 -17.88 19.16
CA THR A 281 7.24 -16.66 19.95
C THR A 281 6.17 -15.59 19.66
N VAL A 282 6.20 -14.48 20.41
CA VAL A 282 5.38 -13.29 20.14
C VAL A 282 5.86 -12.59 18.87
N LEU A 283 7.17 -12.53 18.64
CA LEU A 283 7.76 -11.84 17.48
C LEU A 283 8.21 -12.86 16.43
N ASN A 284 7.93 -12.54 15.17
CA ASN A 284 8.47 -13.19 13.99
C ASN A 284 8.93 -12.12 12.99
N TYR A 285 9.77 -12.49 12.04
CA TYR A 285 10.35 -11.57 11.08
C TYR A 285 10.10 -12.06 9.66
N GLU A 286 9.93 -11.13 8.73
CA GLU A 286 9.79 -11.41 7.31
C GLU A 286 10.71 -10.52 6.49
N VAL A 287 11.46 -11.13 5.57
CA VAL A 287 12.20 -10.43 4.51
C VAL A 287 11.45 -10.63 3.21
N LYS A 288 11.21 -9.54 2.48
CA LYS A 288 10.44 -9.50 1.23
C LYS A 288 11.29 -8.96 0.09
N PHE A 289 11.18 -9.59 -1.06
CA PHE A 289 11.66 -9.10 -2.34
C PHE A 289 10.50 -9.10 -3.34
N GLN A 290 10.37 -8.01 -4.11
CA GLN A 290 9.43 -7.90 -5.21
C GLN A 290 10.14 -7.35 -6.43
N GLN A 291 9.97 -8.00 -7.58
CA GLN A 291 10.37 -7.47 -8.87
C GLN A 291 9.14 -7.18 -9.71
N GLY A 292 9.03 -5.92 -10.12
CA GLY A 292 8.12 -5.47 -11.16
C GLY A 292 8.51 -5.96 -12.55
N LEU A 293 7.56 -6.50 -13.32
CA LEU A 293 7.80 -7.14 -14.61
C LEU A 293 7.09 -6.44 -15.78
N HIS A 294 5.93 -5.85 -15.52
CA HIS A 294 5.15 -5.09 -16.50
C HIS A 294 4.34 -4.02 -15.76
N ASP A 295 4.20 -2.81 -16.33
CA ASP A 295 3.47 -1.62 -15.84
C ASP A 295 3.71 -1.20 -14.36
N ILE A 296 4.55 -1.90 -13.62
CA ILE A 296 5.11 -1.50 -12.34
C ILE A 296 6.51 -2.10 -12.35
N ASN A 297 7.55 -1.28 -12.52
CA ASN A 297 8.91 -1.77 -12.80
C ASN A 297 9.86 -1.60 -11.61
N TYR A 298 9.31 -1.50 -10.40
CA TYR A 298 10.13 -1.35 -9.19
C TYR A 298 10.75 -2.68 -8.76
N SER A 299 12.03 -2.64 -8.40
CA SER A 299 12.65 -3.63 -7.53
C SER A 299 12.44 -3.17 -6.09
N SER A 300 11.80 -3.99 -5.26
CA SER A 300 11.44 -3.61 -3.89
C SER A 300 11.99 -4.60 -2.87
N PHE A 301 12.49 -4.09 -1.76
CA PHE A 301 12.99 -4.86 -0.62
C PHE A 301 12.29 -4.40 0.65
N GLY A 302 11.82 -5.37 1.43
CA GLY A 302 11.09 -5.10 2.67
C GLY A 302 11.61 -5.94 3.82
N LEU A 303 11.60 -5.36 5.01
CA LEU A 303 11.78 -6.06 6.28
C LEU A 303 10.56 -5.78 7.15
N SER A 304 10.00 -6.81 7.79
CA SER A 304 8.84 -6.66 8.66
C SER A 304 9.00 -7.45 9.95
N CYS A 305 8.47 -6.88 11.03
CA CYS A 305 8.30 -7.52 12.33
C CYS A 305 6.82 -7.85 12.51
N ASN A 306 6.51 -9.12 12.69
CA ASN A 306 5.17 -9.67 12.87
C ASN A 306 4.94 -10.01 14.34
N ILE A 307 4.06 -9.25 14.99
CA ILE A 307 3.69 -9.37 16.40
C ILE A 307 2.43 -10.22 16.51
N ASN A 308 2.53 -11.41 17.11
CA ASN A 308 1.41 -12.30 17.38
C ASN A 308 0.60 -11.81 18.59
N LEU A 309 -0.58 -11.25 18.33
CA LEU A 309 -1.44 -10.64 19.34
C LEU A 309 -2.11 -11.68 20.26
N ASP A 310 -2.34 -12.89 19.76
CA ASP A 310 -2.97 -13.97 20.52
C ASP A 310 -2.08 -14.48 21.66
N LYS A 311 -0.76 -14.23 21.59
CA LYS A 311 0.20 -14.56 22.65
C LYS A 311 0.43 -13.46 23.67
N ILE A 312 0.08 -12.21 23.34
CA ILE A 312 0.16 -11.09 24.28
C ILE A 312 -0.97 -11.19 25.31
N LYS A 313 -2.17 -11.60 24.87
CA LYS A 313 -3.36 -11.75 25.72
C LYS A 313 -3.28 -12.91 26.74
N LYS A 314 -2.24 -13.75 26.69
CA LYS A 314 -2.08 -14.94 27.56
C LYS A 314 -1.18 -14.70 28.78
N LYS A 315 -0.80 -13.46 29.05
CA LYS A 315 -0.20 -13.02 30.32
C LYS A 315 -1.18 -12.11 31.04
#